data_AF-A0A0F9REF4-F1
#
_entry.id   AF-A0A0F9REF4-F1
#
_cell.length_a   1.000
_cell.length_b   1.000
_cell.length_c   1.000
_cell.angle_alpha   90.00
_cell.angle_beta   90.00
_cell.angle_gamma   90.00
#
_symmetry.space_group_name_H-M   'P 1'
#
loop_
_entity.id
_entity.type
_entity.pdbx_description
1 polymer ?
#
loop_
_entity_poly.entity_id
_entity_poly.type
_entity_poly.pdbx_seq_one_letter_code
_entity_poly.pdbx_strand_id
1 'polypeptide(L)'
;MSKRFVTGHNEEGKSIVAYKGDTSFQMWVTDRSPADNKDKNDAAKRKVRLEPPSNGSKFAYFQVFPEDPSRSVEDIEKETAAGFASIDADHCRPDTTRDPRMHTTKTVDYIILLEGEVTLLLDEEEVELKPFDVVVQRGTNHAWINKGSTTALLAAILIDAEPL
;
A
#
# COMPACT_ATOMS: atom_id res chain seq x y z
N MET A 1 -0.15 20.72 2.28
CA MET A 1 -0.28 19.29 2.61
C MET A 1 -1.74 18.96 2.80
N SER A 2 -2.21 17.85 2.22
CA SER A 2 -3.56 17.31 2.44
C SER A 2 -3.75 16.88 3.90
N LYS A 3 -5.01 16.79 4.33
CA LYS A 3 -5.39 16.48 5.72
C LYS A 3 -6.14 15.15 5.77
N ARG A 4 -5.95 14.42 6.86
CA ARG A 4 -6.72 13.23 7.23
C ARG A 4 -7.62 13.57 8.41
N PHE A 5 -8.89 13.20 8.30
CA PHE A 5 -9.89 13.38 9.35
C PHE A 5 -10.42 12.02 9.76
N VAL A 6 -10.29 11.70 11.04
CA VAL A 6 -10.82 10.46 11.62
C VAL A 6 -12.06 10.84 12.41
N THR A 7 -13.17 10.15 12.14
CA THR A 7 -14.43 10.40 12.82
C THR A 7 -14.59 9.49 14.03
N GLY A 8 -15.50 9.85 14.93
CA GLY A 8 -15.85 9.05 16.10
C GLY A 8 -17.12 9.59 16.75
N HIS A 9 -17.37 9.21 18.00
CA HIS A 9 -18.50 9.70 18.78
C HIS A 9 -18.04 10.42 20.05
N ASN A 10 -18.70 11.52 20.41
CA ASN A 10 -18.52 12.14 21.73
C ASN A 10 -19.24 11.33 22.84
N GLU A 11 -19.22 11.82 24.08
CA GLU A 11 -19.86 11.14 25.24
C GLU A 11 -21.38 11.01 25.12
N GLU A 12 -22.02 11.86 24.32
CA GLU A 12 -23.46 11.84 24.03
C GLU A 12 -23.82 10.95 22.82
N GLY A 13 -22.84 10.28 22.21
CA GLY A 13 -23.05 9.46 21.01
C GLY A 13 -23.26 10.27 19.72
N LYS A 14 -22.86 11.55 19.68
CA LYS A 14 -22.89 12.39 18.46
C LYS A 14 -21.62 12.22 17.64
N SER A 15 -21.76 12.16 16.32
CA SER A 15 -20.64 12.05 15.39
C SER A 15 -19.78 13.31 15.38
N ILE A 16 -18.46 13.15 15.51
CA ILE A 16 -17.47 14.24 15.55
C ILE A 16 -16.22 13.88 14.75
N VAL A 17 -15.37 14.88 14.48
CA VAL A 17 -13.96 14.63 14.12
C VAL A 17 -13.20 14.32 15.41
N ALA A 18 -12.81 13.06 15.59
CA ALA A 18 -12.06 12.60 16.75
C ALA A 18 -10.57 12.90 16.62
N TYR A 19 -10.02 12.85 15.40
CA TYR A 19 -8.64 13.19 15.13
C TYR A 19 -8.48 13.93 13.80
N LYS A 20 -7.63 14.96 13.81
CA LYS A 20 -7.20 15.71 12.62
C LYS A 20 -5.68 15.61 12.52
N GLY A 21 -5.21 15.06 11.42
CA GLY A 21 -3.77 14.97 11.13
C GLY A 21 -3.46 15.30 9.69
N ASP A 22 -2.19 15.21 9.35
CA ASP A 22 -1.76 15.22 7.96
C ASP A 22 -1.97 13.84 7.34
N THR A 23 -2.18 13.81 6.03
CA THR A 23 -2.08 12.57 5.26
C THR A 23 -0.64 12.05 5.30
N SER A 24 -0.49 10.75 5.55
CA SER A 24 0.78 10.03 5.63
C SER A 24 0.75 8.80 4.72
N PHE A 25 1.88 8.13 4.53
CA PHE A 25 1.94 6.87 3.80
C PHE A 25 0.90 5.86 4.34
N GLN A 26 0.89 5.62 5.65
CA GLN A 26 -0.15 4.81 6.31
C GLN A 26 -1.30 5.70 6.77
N MET A 27 -2.53 5.42 6.32
CA MET A 27 -3.72 6.22 6.63
C MET A 27 -4.55 5.63 7.77
N TRP A 28 -4.73 4.30 7.79
CA TRP A 28 -5.46 3.60 8.84
C TRP A 28 -5.15 2.10 8.82
N VAL A 29 -5.29 1.44 9.97
CA VAL A 29 -5.16 -0.01 10.12
C VAL A 29 -6.28 -0.51 11.02
N THR A 30 -6.87 -1.66 10.70
CA THR A 30 -7.79 -2.38 11.58
C THR A 30 -7.19 -3.74 11.94
N ASP A 31 -7.36 -4.15 13.19
CA ASP A 31 -6.76 -5.40 13.71
C ASP A 31 -7.62 -6.64 13.46
N ARG A 32 -8.87 -6.46 13.01
CA ARG A 32 -9.82 -7.54 12.76
C ARG A 32 -10.97 -7.08 11.86
N SER A 33 -11.69 -8.07 11.32
CA SER A 33 -12.93 -7.92 10.58
C SER A 33 -13.99 -8.82 11.25
N PRO A 34 -15.13 -8.27 11.72
CA PRO A 34 -15.51 -6.85 11.68
C PRO A 34 -14.63 -5.93 12.55
N ALA A 35 -14.39 -4.72 12.05
CA ALA A 35 -13.56 -3.71 12.72
C ALA A 35 -14.16 -3.16 14.02
N ASP A 36 -13.33 -2.61 14.90
CA ASP A 36 -13.73 -1.98 16.16
C ASP A 36 -13.80 -0.45 16.05
N ASN A 37 -15.01 0.10 15.92
CA ASN A 37 -15.21 1.55 15.89
C ASN A 37 -15.19 2.21 17.29
N LYS A 38 -14.97 1.45 18.37
CA LYS A 38 -14.82 2.00 19.73
C LYS A 38 -13.37 2.30 20.10
N ASP A 39 -12.41 1.75 19.36
CA ASP A 39 -11.00 2.09 19.56
C ASP A 39 -10.80 3.58 19.27
N LYS A 40 -10.21 4.28 20.23
CA LYS A 40 -9.96 5.73 20.17
C LYS A 40 -8.54 6.06 19.72
N ASN A 41 -7.70 5.04 19.52
CA ASN A 41 -6.33 5.23 19.08
C ASN A 41 -6.27 5.60 17.60
N ASP A 42 -5.35 6.50 17.24
CA ASP A 42 -5.06 6.79 15.85
C ASP A 42 -4.21 5.67 15.24
N ALA A 43 -4.86 4.78 14.48
CA ALA A 43 -4.22 3.60 13.92
C ALA A 43 -3.14 3.91 12.86
N ALA A 44 -3.04 5.16 12.37
CA ALA A 44 -1.92 5.53 11.49
C ALA A 44 -0.58 5.64 12.24
N LYS A 45 -0.59 5.87 13.56
CA LYS A 45 0.63 6.05 14.36
C LYS A 45 1.38 4.76 14.69
N ARG A 46 0.82 3.61 14.31
CA ARG A 46 1.38 2.29 14.56
C ARG A 46 2.63 2.08 13.71
N LYS A 47 3.51 1.15 14.11
CA LYS A 47 4.67 0.75 13.30
C LYS A 47 4.20 0.35 11.91
N VAL A 48 4.84 0.89 10.88
CA VAL A 48 4.50 0.56 9.49
C VAL A 48 4.87 -0.90 9.20
N ARG A 49 3.93 -1.60 8.57
CA ARG A 49 4.05 -2.96 8.04
C ARG A 49 3.60 -2.94 6.59
N LEU A 50 4.05 -3.89 5.77
CA LEU A 50 3.49 -4.03 4.42
C LEU A 50 2.06 -4.55 4.49
N GLU A 51 1.91 -5.74 5.07
CA GLU A 51 0.64 -6.46 5.26
C GLU A 51 -0.18 -5.88 6.43
N PRO A 52 -1.52 -6.02 6.39
CA PRO A 52 -2.36 -5.76 7.56
C PRO A 52 -2.16 -6.83 8.65
N PRO A 53 -2.66 -6.60 9.88
CA PRO A 53 -2.81 -7.66 10.88
C PRO A 53 -3.70 -8.80 10.38
N SER A 54 -3.55 -9.99 10.94
CA SER A 54 -4.40 -11.15 10.63
C SER A 54 -5.89 -10.84 10.86
N ASN A 55 -6.73 -11.24 9.91
CA ASN A 55 -8.14 -10.90 9.78
C ASN A 55 -8.42 -9.38 9.74
N GLY A 56 -7.41 -8.54 9.52
CA GLY A 56 -7.49 -7.08 9.55
C GLY A 56 -7.48 -6.41 8.19
N SER A 57 -7.28 -5.10 8.18
CA SER A 57 -7.13 -4.32 6.96
C SER A 57 -6.19 -3.13 7.14
N LYS A 58 -5.68 -2.60 6.03
CA LYS A 58 -4.80 -1.43 5.98
C LYS A 58 -5.19 -0.54 4.82
N PHE A 59 -5.16 0.77 5.05
CA PHE A 59 -5.29 1.79 4.02
C PHE A 59 -4.03 2.66 3.98
N ALA A 60 -3.45 2.83 2.81
CA ALA A 60 -2.23 3.59 2.60
C ALA A 60 -2.24 4.35 1.26
N TYR A 61 -1.48 5.46 1.21
CA TYR A 61 -1.03 6.07 -0.03
C TYR A 61 0.44 5.74 -0.24
N PHE A 62 0.83 5.49 -1.48
CA PHE A 62 2.23 5.32 -1.85
C PHE A 62 2.53 5.98 -3.18
N GLN A 63 3.79 6.31 -3.39
CA GLN A 63 4.26 6.97 -4.59
C GLN A 63 5.22 6.05 -5.35
N VAL A 64 5.12 6.10 -6.68
CA VAL A 64 6.05 5.42 -7.58
C VAL A 64 6.70 6.49 -8.45
N PHE A 65 7.98 6.75 -8.19
CA PHE A 65 8.76 7.72 -8.92
C PHE A 65 9.15 7.18 -10.30
N PRO A 66 9.30 8.04 -11.32
CA PRO A 66 9.81 7.64 -12.62
C PRO A 66 11.09 6.82 -12.51
N GLU A 67 11.26 5.85 -13.41
CA GLU A 67 12.48 5.08 -13.55
C GLU A 67 13.70 5.99 -13.72
N ASP A 68 14.76 5.70 -12.97
CA ASP A 68 16.06 6.35 -13.16
C ASP A 68 16.99 5.39 -13.93
N PRO A 69 17.23 5.63 -15.23
CA PRO A 69 18.00 4.72 -16.07
C PRO A 69 19.49 4.67 -15.69
N SER A 70 19.96 5.56 -14.81
CA SER A 70 21.34 5.53 -14.33
C SER A 70 21.58 4.48 -13.24
N ARG A 71 20.51 3.93 -12.65
CA ARG A 71 20.60 2.96 -11.56
C ARG A 71 20.79 1.56 -12.11
N SER A 72 21.69 0.80 -11.48
CA SER A 72 21.87 -0.61 -11.82
C SER A 72 20.77 -1.48 -11.21
N VAL A 73 20.45 -2.59 -11.86
CA VAL A 73 19.48 -3.58 -11.33
C VAL A 73 19.92 -4.12 -9.97
N GLU A 74 21.23 -4.30 -9.77
CA GLU A 74 21.80 -4.78 -8.50
C GLU A 74 21.58 -3.78 -7.36
N ASP A 75 21.75 -2.48 -7.62
CA ASP A 75 21.48 -1.44 -6.63
C ASP A 75 19.99 -1.36 -6.29
N ILE A 76 19.12 -1.44 -7.31
CA ILE A 76 17.66 -1.48 -7.09
C ILE A 76 17.29 -2.70 -6.24
N GLU A 77 17.85 -3.88 -6.53
CA GLU A 77 17.62 -5.10 -5.77
C GLU A 77 18.04 -4.96 -4.31
N LYS A 78 19.27 -4.50 -4.07
CA LYS A 78 19.79 -4.33 -2.72
C LYS A 78 18.95 -3.34 -1.90
N GLU A 79 18.62 -2.19 -2.47
CA GLU A 79 17.82 -1.18 -1.79
C GLU A 79 16.38 -1.64 -1.54
N THR A 80 15.76 -2.28 -2.53
CA THR A 80 14.40 -2.80 -2.39
C THR A 80 14.37 -3.89 -1.32
N ALA A 81 15.35 -4.80 -1.31
CA ALA A 81 15.41 -5.88 -0.32
C ALA A 81 15.57 -5.33 1.10
N ALA A 82 16.45 -4.34 1.28
CA ALA A 82 16.61 -3.63 2.54
C ALA A 82 15.31 -2.90 2.96
N GLY A 83 14.61 -2.29 2.00
CA GLY A 83 13.32 -1.62 2.23
C GLY A 83 12.27 -2.58 2.78
N PHE A 84 12.07 -3.73 2.13
CA PHE A 84 11.12 -4.76 2.59
C PHE A 84 11.52 -5.34 3.96
N ALA A 85 12.82 -5.63 4.18
CA ALA A 85 13.30 -6.10 5.47
C ALA A 85 13.05 -5.08 6.60
N SER A 86 13.18 -3.77 6.34
CA SER A 86 12.99 -2.73 7.35
C SER A 86 11.56 -2.66 7.92
N ILE A 87 10.58 -3.15 7.15
CA ILE A 87 9.16 -3.23 7.54
C ILE A 87 8.72 -4.66 7.86
N ASP A 88 9.67 -5.58 8.06
CA ASP A 88 9.45 -7.00 8.36
C ASP A 88 8.62 -7.70 7.27
N ALA A 89 8.97 -7.49 5.99
CA ALA A 89 8.25 -8.00 4.82
C ALA A 89 9.17 -8.71 3.80
N ASP A 90 10.36 -9.16 4.19
CA ASP A 90 11.27 -9.91 3.31
C ASP A 90 10.61 -11.17 2.73
N HIS A 91 9.74 -11.84 3.50
CA HIS A 91 8.97 -13.00 3.07
C HIS A 91 7.96 -12.72 1.95
N CYS A 92 7.63 -11.45 1.69
CA CYS A 92 6.72 -11.04 0.63
C CYS A 92 7.37 -11.05 -0.76
N ARG A 93 8.66 -11.42 -0.88
CA ARG A 93 9.41 -11.41 -2.14
C ARG A 93 9.82 -12.81 -2.58
N PRO A 94 8.86 -13.71 -2.89
CA PRO A 94 9.19 -15.09 -3.22
C PRO A 94 9.86 -15.27 -4.58
N ASP A 95 9.60 -14.37 -5.54
CA ASP A 95 10.19 -14.37 -6.88
C ASP A 95 10.38 -12.94 -7.38
N THR A 96 11.65 -12.53 -7.51
CA THR A 96 12.08 -11.22 -8.02
C THR A 96 12.83 -11.33 -9.35
N THR A 97 12.73 -12.46 -10.04
CA THR A 97 13.46 -12.72 -11.29
C THR A 97 13.08 -11.74 -12.40
N ARG A 98 11.80 -11.32 -12.46
CA ARG A 98 11.30 -10.39 -13.48
C ARG A 98 11.64 -8.93 -13.18
N ASP A 99 11.54 -8.52 -11.92
CA ASP A 99 11.96 -7.20 -11.44
C ASP A 99 12.25 -7.25 -9.92
N PRO A 100 13.29 -6.55 -9.44
CA PRO A 100 13.61 -6.42 -8.01
C PRO A 100 12.49 -6.03 -7.05
N ARG A 101 11.45 -5.36 -7.56
CA ARG A 101 10.29 -4.86 -6.81
C ARG A 101 9.11 -5.82 -6.81
N MET A 102 9.22 -6.96 -7.49
CA MET A 102 8.18 -8.00 -7.46
C MET A 102 7.96 -8.48 -6.03
N HIS A 103 6.70 -8.51 -5.62
CA HIS A 103 6.28 -9.01 -4.32
C HIS A 103 4.83 -9.49 -4.35
N THR A 104 4.48 -10.28 -3.34
CA THR A 104 3.12 -10.72 -3.07
C THR A 104 2.83 -10.67 -1.57
N THR A 105 1.56 -10.51 -1.24
CA THR A 105 1.04 -10.45 0.14
C THR A 105 -0.13 -11.41 0.27
N LYS A 106 -0.41 -11.88 1.49
CA LYS A 106 -1.59 -12.72 1.77
C LYS A 106 -2.84 -11.85 1.91
N THR A 107 -3.16 -11.12 0.86
CA THR A 107 -4.21 -10.10 0.87
C THR A 107 -4.98 -10.06 -0.43
N VAL A 108 -6.20 -9.53 -0.35
CA VAL A 108 -6.85 -8.90 -1.50
C VAL A 108 -6.70 -7.39 -1.36
N ASP A 109 -6.25 -6.75 -2.43
CA ASP A 109 -5.98 -5.32 -2.44
C ASP A 109 -6.88 -4.59 -3.43
N TYR A 110 -7.44 -3.47 -3.01
CA TYR A 110 -8.07 -2.51 -3.89
C TYR A 110 -7.12 -1.34 -4.08
N ILE A 111 -6.53 -1.24 -5.27
CA ILE A 111 -5.49 -0.28 -5.59
C ILE A 111 -6.00 0.66 -6.67
N ILE A 112 -5.87 1.96 -6.45
CA ILE A 112 -6.42 2.99 -7.32
C ILE A 112 -5.29 3.94 -7.68
N LEU A 113 -5.06 4.15 -8.98
CA LEU A 113 -4.17 5.24 -9.42
C LEU A 113 -4.90 6.56 -9.23
N LEU A 114 -4.37 7.48 -8.43
CA LEU A 114 -4.99 8.79 -8.18
C LEU A 114 -4.45 9.87 -9.13
N GLU A 115 -3.15 9.85 -9.37
CA GLU A 115 -2.47 10.82 -10.25
C GLU A 115 -1.21 10.17 -10.87
N GLY A 116 -0.75 10.73 -11.98
CA GLY A 116 0.51 10.35 -12.62
C GLY A 116 0.40 9.12 -13.52
N GLU A 117 1.53 8.45 -13.71
CA GLU A 117 1.70 7.35 -14.67
C GLU A 117 2.29 6.13 -13.96
N VAL A 118 1.67 4.96 -14.10
CA VAL A 118 2.23 3.72 -13.56
C VAL A 118 1.83 2.52 -14.40
N THR A 119 2.72 1.54 -14.46
CA THR A 119 2.53 0.24 -15.07
C THR A 119 2.50 -0.81 -13.94
N LEU A 120 1.43 -1.61 -13.92
CA LEU A 120 1.39 -2.85 -13.15
C LEU A 120 2.18 -3.92 -13.91
N LEU A 121 3.20 -4.47 -13.27
CA LEU A 121 3.94 -5.63 -13.75
C LEU A 121 3.45 -6.87 -13.00
N LEU A 122 3.00 -7.90 -13.70
CA LEU A 122 2.63 -9.21 -13.13
C LEU A 122 3.69 -10.26 -13.49
N ASP A 123 3.38 -11.55 -13.40
CA ASP A 123 4.32 -12.60 -13.84
C ASP A 123 4.40 -12.69 -15.39
N GLU A 124 3.28 -12.58 -16.09
CA GLU A 124 3.21 -12.79 -17.55
C GLU A 124 2.87 -11.53 -18.37
N GLU A 125 2.37 -10.47 -17.74
CA GLU A 125 1.91 -9.27 -18.45
C GLU A 125 2.32 -7.97 -17.78
N GLU A 126 2.10 -6.88 -18.51
CA GLU A 126 2.25 -5.50 -18.05
C GLU A 126 1.00 -4.72 -18.46
N VAL A 127 0.49 -3.90 -17.54
CA VAL A 127 -0.71 -3.10 -17.78
C VAL A 127 -0.44 -1.66 -17.42
N GLU A 128 -0.52 -0.76 -18.39
CA GLU A 128 -0.48 0.67 -18.16
C GLU A 128 -1.82 1.14 -17.57
N LEU A 129 -1.75 1.87 -16.46
CA LEU A 129 -2.93 2.42 -15.79
C LEU A 129 -3.07 3.91 -16.07
N LYS A 130 -4.32 4.37 -16.09
CA LYS A 130 -4.70 5.78 -16.13
C LYS A 130 -5.30 6.20 -14.79
N PRO A 131 -5.24 7.49 -14.42
CA PRO A 131 -5.87 7.97 -13.20
C PRO A 131 -7.34 7.51 -13.11
N PHE A 132 -7.69 7.02 -11.92
CA PHE A 132 -8.93 6.36 -11.52
C PHE A 132 -9.14 4.93 -12.01
N ASP A 133 -8.20 4.33 -12.73
CA ASP A 133 -8.20 2.88 -12.94
C ASP A 133 -7.99 2.17 -11.59
N VAL A 134 -8.64 1.01 -11.47
CA VAL A 134 -8.66 0.21 -10.24
C VAL A 134 -8.10 -1.17 -10.54
N VAL A 135 -7.12 -1.58 -9.72
CA VAL A 135 -6.60 -2.94 -9.70
C VAL A 135 -7.16 -3.65 -8.47
N VAL A 136 -7.75 -4.82 -8.71
CA VAL A 136 -8.11 -5.77 -7.65
C VAL A 136 -7.02 -6.84 -7.61
N GLN A 137 -6.00 -6.62 -6.78
CA GLN A 137 -4.86 -7.54 -6.65
C GLN A 137 -5.26 -8.69 -5.72
N ARG A 138 -5.15 -9.94 -6.18
CA ARG A 138 -5.65 -11.12 -5.43
C ARG A 138 -4.52 -12.05 -5.02
N GLY A 139 -3.62 -11.58 -4.16
CA GLY A 139 -2.45 -12.35 -3.70
C GLY A 139 -1.45 -12.72 -4.81
N THR A 140 -1.50 -12.00 -5.94
CA THR A 140 -0.67 -12.24 -7.13
C THR A 140 0.65 -11.48 -7.05
N ASN A 141 1.74 -12.11 -7.48
CA ASN A 141 3.06 -11.51 -7.52
C ASN A 141 3.07 -10.32 -8.50
N HIS A 142 3.59 -9.18 -8.06
CA HIS A 142 3.53 -7.94 -8.84
C HIS A 142 4.57 -6.90 -8.45
N ALA A 143 4.81 -5.96 -9.35
CA ALA A 143 5.55 -4.74 -9.10
C ALA A 143 4.85 -3.52 -9.70
N TRP A 144 5.19 -2.34 -9.17
CA TRP A 144 4.75 -1.06 -9.70
C TRP A 144 5.93 -0.33 -10.33
N ILE A 145 5.85 -0.15 -11.64
CA ILE A 145 6.93 0.43 -12.44
C ILE A 145 6.42 1.73 -13.05
N ASN A 146 7.18 2.82 -12.94
CA ASN A 146 6.80 4.08 -13.57
C ASN A 146 7.72 4.38 -14.75
N LYS A 147 7.26 3.97 -15.93
CA LYS A 147 7.95 4.22 -17.22
C LYS A 147 7.67 5.63 -17.77
N GLY A 148 6.85 6.41 -17.07
CA GLY A 148 6.46 7.76 -17.44
C GLY A 148 7.43 8.82 -16.94
N SER A 149 6.97 10.07 -16.93
CA SER A 149 7.76 11.24 -16.51
C SER A 149 7.23 11.91 -15.25
N THR A 150 6.05 11.51 -14.79
CA THR A 150 5.36 12.07 -13.62
C THR A 150 5.25 11.04 -12.52
N THR A 151 5.55 11.44 -11.28
CA THR A 151 5.37 10.56 -10.11
C THR A 151 3.92 10.11 -10.01
N ALA A 152 3.71 8.80 -9.90
CA ALA A 152 2.39 8.25 -9.63
C ALA A 152 2.06 8.31 -8.13
N LEU A 153 0.82 8.65 -7.81
CA LEU A 153 0.25 8.52 -6.47
C LEU A 153 -0.85 7.47 -6.51
N LEU A 154 -0.73 6.44 -5.68
CA LEU A 154 -1.72 5.37 -5.57
C LEU A 154 -2.34 5.32 -4.17
N ALA A 155 -3.61 4.93 -4.12
CA ALA A 155 -4.29 4.50 -2.90
C ALA A 155 -4.37 2.97 -2.88
N ALA A 156 -4.01 2.34 -1.77
CA ALA A 156 -4.15 0.90 -1.59
C ALA A 156 -4.90 0.56 -0.31
N ILE A 157 -5.91 -0.29 -0.44
CA ILE A 157 -6.66 -0.89 0.66
C ILE A 157 -6.38 -2.38 0.64
N LEU A 158 -5.60 -2.86 1.61
CA LEU A 158 -5.24 -4.27 1.74
C LEU A 158 -6.13 -4.91 2.79
N ILE A 159 -6.69 -6.08 2.49
CA ILE A 159 -7.51 -6.87 3.41
C ILE A 159 -6.87 -8.25 3.51
N ASP A 160 -6.65 -8.71 4.75
CA ASP A 160 -6.11 -10.06 5.01
C ASP A 160 -6.93 -11.12 4.28
N ALA A 161 -6.25 -12.07 3.66
CA ALA A 161 -6.85 -13.13 2.86
C ALA A 161 -6.09 -14.44 3.03
N GLU A 162 -6.79 -15.55 2.77
CA GLU A 162 -6.12 -16.85 2.67
C GLU A 162 -5.08 -16.81 1.53
N PRO A 163 -3.89 -17.41 1.73
CA PRO A 163 -2.87 -17.48 0.69
C PRO A 163 -3.34 -18.30 -0.52
N LEU A 164 -2.78 -17.99 -1.70
CA LEU A 164 -2.91 -18.82 -2.90
C LEU A 164 -2.09 -20.11 -2.80
#